data_AF-A0A7J4I4T5-F1
#
_entry.id   AF-A0A7J4I4T5-F1
#
_cell.length_a   1.000
_cell.length_b   1.000
_cell.length_c   1.000
_cell.angle_alpha   90.00
_cell.angle_beta   90.00
_cell.angle_gamma   90.00
#
_symmetry.space_group_name_H-M   'P 1'
#
loop_
_entity.id
_entity.type
_entity.pdbx_description
1 polymer ?
#
loop_
_entity_poly.entity_id
_entity_poly.type
_entity_poly.pdbx_seq_one_letter_code
_entity_poly.pdbx_strand_id
1 'polypeptide(L)'
;MVKKRGMPSMGELVICKISKINPNSAFAYLEEYGIEGMIHISEISSGWIRDIRQFVKTGQTAVAKVTRIEENHVSLSLKRVDKKQENNKIKDYRLNQRAEKMLQIAADAMKKTLDKAYEEVGYVLQENFGSLYEGFKLSLSNPQLLKERGIPEKWVDQLKMIAEKTIIQKEFEFRARLHIKTYKEGGVNIIKEIAANARKSGLDVRYIAAPEYLVKFKTMNAKKGEREFTDLLEKIKSKDAETYFEMIKQ
;
A
#
# COMPACT_ATOMS: atom_id res chain seq x y z
N MET A 1 15.65 -6.95 -7.03
CA MET A 1 15.73 -5.78 -6.14
C MET A 1 15.34 -4.60 -6.97
N VAL A 2 14.48 -3.74 -6.41
CA VAL A 2 13.77 -2.72 -7.18
C VAL A 2 14.74 -1.86 -7.99
N LYS A 3 14.70 -2.01 -9.31
CA LYS A 3 15.58 -1.29 -10.23
C LYS A 3 15.06 0.12 -10.45
N LYS A 4 15.94 1.11 -10.46
CA LYS A 4 15.67 2.49 -10.87
C LYS A 4 16.61 2.87 -12.02
N ARG A 5 16.17 3.80 -12.86
CA ARG A 5 16.98 4.37 -13.94
C ARG A 5 17.82 5.54 -13.45
N GLY A 6 18.99 5.70 -14.07
CA GLY A 6 19.83 6.89 -13.93
C GLY A 6 20.61 6.95 -12.61
N MET A 7 20.91 8.18 -12.19
CA MET A 7 21.59 8.48 -10.93
C MET A 7 20.58 8.92 -9.87
N PRO A 8 20.85 8.70 -8.57
CA PRO A 8 20.03 9.26 -7.52
C PRO A 8 20.08 10.80 -7.55
N SER A 9 19.10 11.45 -6.93
CA SER A 9 19.05 12.92 -6.84
C SER A 9 19.76 13.44 -5.60
N MET A 10 20.29 14.68 -5.65
CA MET A 10 20.88 15.31 -4.47
C MET A 10 19.83 15.45 -3.37
N GLY A 11 20.16 15.00 -2.15
CA GLY A 11 19.26 14.99 -1.01
C GLY A 11 18.32 13.78 -0.94
N GLU A 12 18.32 12.89 -1.94
CA GLU A 12 17.52 11.67 -1.93
C GLU A 12 17.95 10.73 -0.79
N LEU A 13 16.97 10.06 -0.18
CA LEU A 13 17.20 8.95 0.74
C LEU A 13 17.28 7.64 -0.04
N VAL A 14 18.41 6.96 0.07
CA VAL A 14 18.73 5.71 -0.63
C VAL A 14 18.98 4.60 0.38
N ILE A 15 18.68 3.36 -0.02
CA ILE A 15 19.12 2.19 0.73
C ILE A 15 20.41 1.68 0.10
N CYS A 16 21.38 1.42 0.94
CA CYS A 16 22.70 0.97 0.54
C CYS A 16 23.17 -0.17 1.42
N LYS A 17 24.04 -1.01 0.88
CA LYS A 17 24.68 -2.11 1.60
C LYS A 17 26.17 -1.80 1.72
N ILE A 18 26.70 -1.78 2.93
CA ILE A 18 28.12 -1.49 3.17
C ILE A 18 28.97 -2.58 2.49
N SER A 19 29.80 -2.19 1.53
CA SER A 19 30.66 -3.08 0.75
C SER A 19 32.05 -3.19 1.37
N LYS A 20 32.64 -2.06 1.77
CA LYS A 20 34.01 -1.98 2.28
C LYS A 20 34.15 -0.88 3.33
N ILE A 21 35.01 -1.10 4.32
CA ILE A 21 35.30 -0.11 5.36
C ILE A 21 36.81 0.18 5.36
N ASN A 22 37.15 1.44 5.16
CA ASN A 22 38.50 2.00 5.30
C ASN A 22 38.60 2.81 6.61
N PRO A 23 39.80 3.23 7.05
CA PRO A 23 39.95 4.02 8.27
C PRO A 23 39.19 5.34 8.27
N ASN A 24 39.09 6.03 7.11
CA ASN A 24 38.50 7.36 6.98
C ASN A 24 37.22 7.40 6.12
N SER A 25 36.79 6.26 5.58
CA SER A 25 35.60 6.17 4.72
C SER A 25 34.98 4.78 4.75
N ALA A 26 33.69 4.70 4.43
CA ALA A 26 33.00 3.46 4.15
C ALA A 26 32.39 3.51 2.74
N PHE A 27 32.52 2.44 1.98
CA PHE A 27 31.88 2.28 0.69
C PHE A 27 30.58 1.49 0.86
N ALA A 28 29.57 1.88 0.10
CA ALA A 28 28.25 1.28 0.15
C ALA A 28 27.67 1.14 -1.25
N TYR A 29 27.13 -0.03 -1.56
CA TYR A 29 26.50 -0.31 -2.84
C TYR A 29 25.02 0.09 -2.81
N LEU A 30 24.60 0.94 -3.75
CA LEU A 30 23.21 1.37 -3.94
C LEU A 30 22.53 0.38 -4.87
N GLU A 31 21.93 -0.67 -4.31
CA GLU A 31 21.29 -1.75 -5.08
C GLU A 31 20.17 -1.25 -6.01
N GLU A 32 19.46 -0.18 -5.64
CA GLU A 32 18.39 0.42 -6.47
C GLU A 32 18.92 0.97 -7.80
N TYR A 33 20.17 1.45 -7.82
CA TYR A 33 20.79 2.14 -8.96
C TYR A 33 21.94 1.37 -9.59
N GLY A 34 22.45 0.33 -8.92
CA GLY A 34 23.57 -0.48 -9.38
C GLY A 34 24.95 0.20 -9.28
N ILE A 35 25.07 1.25 -8.48
CA ILE A 35 26.29 2.08 -8.34
C ILE A 35 26.90 1.98 -6.95
N GLU A 36 28.18 2.31 -6.81
CA GLU A 36 28.85 2.44 -5.51
C GLU A 36 28.86 3.89 -5.03
N GLY A 37 28.63 4.10 -3.74
CA GLY A 37 28.75 5.38 -3.07
C GLY A 37 29.74 5.32 -1.91
N MET A 38 30.24 6.47 -1.51
CA MET A 38 31.21 6.64 -0.43
C MET A 38 30.62 7.49 0.69
N ILE A 39 30.79 7.03 1.92
CA ILE A 39 30.46 7.75 3.16
C ILE A 39 31.78 8.16 3.80
N HIS A 40 32.03 9.47 3.89
CA HIS A 40 33.19 9.98 4.61
C HIS A 40 33.01 9.81 6.13
N ILE A 41 34.09 9.64 6.90
CA ILE A 41 34.02 9.47 8.37
C ILE A 41 33.18 10.55 9.05
N SER A 42 33.32 11.81 8.63
CA SER A 42 32.55 12.93 9.19
C SER A 42 31.05 12.85 8.88
N GLU A 43 30.61 12.01 7.95
CA GLU A 43 29.21 11.83 7.54
C GLU A 43 28.57 10.56 8.13
N ILE A 44 29.30 9.80 8.97
CA ILE A 44 28.80 8.57 9.60
C ILE A 44 28.01 8.86 10.88
N SER A 45 28.51 9.75 11.72
CA SER A 45 27.89 10.10 13.01
C SER A 45 28.12 11.57 13.33
N SER A 46 27.28 12.13 14.20
CA SER A 46 27.38 13.53 14.67
C SER A 46 28.45 13.70 15.77
N GLY A 47 28.87 12.61 16.42
CA GLY A 47 29.90 12.62 17.47
C GLY A 47 31.32 12.39 16.93
N TRP A 48 32.33 12.48 17.81
CA TRP A 48 33.70 12.11 17.46
C TRP A 48 33.82 10.59 17.25
N ILE A 49 34.47 10.20 16.15
CA ILE A 49 34.60 8.80 15.74
C ILE A 49 36.07 8.41 15.81
N ARG A 50 36.41 7.49 16.73
CA ARG A 50 37.74 6.88 16.81
C ARG A 50 37.91 5.73 15.81
N ASP A 51 36.87 4.94 15.62
CA ASP A 51 36.85 3.80 14.69
C ASP A 51 35.47 3.68 14.03
N ILE A 52 35.46 3.75 12.69
CA ILE A 52 34.25 3.62 11.87
C ILE A 52 33.57 2.26 12.05
N ARG A 53 34.34 1.19 12.33
CA ARG A 53 33.83 -0.18 12.47
C ARG A 53 32.86 -0.36 13.64
N GLN A 54 32.83 0.59 14.58
CA GLN A 54 31.87 0.60 15.68
C GLN A 54 30.47 1.05 15.22
N PHE A 55 30.38 1.80 14.11
CA PHE A 55 29.14 2.39 13.62
C PHE A 55 28.57 1.63 12.42
N VAL A 56 29.43 1.06 11.57
CA VAL A 56 29.03 0.32 10.37
C VAL A 56 29.78 -1.00 10.24
N LYS A 57 29.10 -2.01 9.69
CA LYS A 57 29.67 -3.33 9.42
C LYS A 57 29.54 -3.69 7.95
N THR A 58 30.53 -4.37 7.39
CA THR A 58 30.44 -4.92 6.04
C THR A 58 29.21 -5.83 5.91
N GLY A 59 28.45 -5.66 4.84
CA GLY A 59 27.20 -6.38 4.58
C GLY A 59 25.96 -5.77 5.24
N GLN A 60 26.11 -4.77 6.12
CA GLN A 60 24.99 -4.08 6.74
C GLN A 60 24.20 -3.26 5.71
N THR A 61 22.88 -3.39 5.73
CA THR A 61 21.98 -2.49 5.00
C THR A 61 21.68 -1.25 5.84
N ALA A 62 21.83 -0.06 5.27
CA ALA A 62 21.59 1.21 5.93
C ALA A 62 20.85 2.19 5.00
N VAL A 63 20.12 3.14 5.59
CA VAL A 63 19.57 4.28 4.86
C VAL A 63 20.57 5.42 4.90
N ALA A 64 20.91 5.97 3.73
CA ALA A 64 21.81 7.10 3.61
C ALA A 64 21.14 8.21 2.79
N LYS A 65 21.55 9.46 3.06
CA LYS A 65 21.18 10.63 2.26
C LYS A 65 22.28 10.95 1.26
N VAL A 66 21.91 11.17 0.01
CA VAL A 66 22.84 11.65 -1.02
C VAL A 66 23.21 13.10 -0.74
N THR A 67 24.49 13.38 -0.58
CA THR A 67 24.98 14.74 -0.29
C THR A 67 25.60 15.42 -1.50
N ARG A 68 26.27 14.65 -2.35
CA ARG A 68 26.96 15.17 -3.54
C ARG A 68 26.98 14.08 -4.61
N ILE A 69 26.81 14.49 -5.85
CA ILE A 69 26.87 13.63 -7.02
C ILE A 69 27.92 14.23 -7.95
N GLU A 70 28.90 13.43 -8.31
CA GLU A 70 29.89 13.69 -9.35
C GLU A 70 29.79 12.57 -10.39
N GLU A 71 30.34 12.77 -11.59
CA GLU A 71 30.09 11.94 -12.78
C GLU A 71 29.99 10.43 -12.50
N ASN A 72 30.92 9.88 -11.71
CA ASN A 72 30.94 8.47 -11.32
C ASN A 72 30.93 8.23 -9.80
N HIS A 73 30.76 9.27 -8.97
CA HIS A 73 30.90 9.15 -7.52
C HIS A 73 29.71 9.77 -6.79
N VAL A 74 29.08 8.97 -5.93
CA VAL A 74 28.00 9.43 -5.06
C VAL A 74 28.52 9.52 -3.62
N SER A 75 28.51 10.72 -3.05
CA SER A 75 28.78 10.92 -1.63
C SER A 75 27.50 10.76 -0.83
N LEU A 76 27.60 10.00 0.26
CA LEU A 76 26.50 9.61 1.10
C LEU A 76 26.73 10.08 2.54
N SER A 77 25.63 10.21 3.28
CA SER A 77 25.63 10.54 4.70
C SER A 77 24.63 9.71 5.48
N LEU A 78 25.09 9.10 6.56
CA LEU A 78 24.24 8.39 7.53
C LEU A 78 23.73 9.36 8.60
N LYS A 79 24.56 10.32 9.03
CA LYS A 79 24.19 11.26 10.11
C LYS A 79 23.07 12.24 9.71
N ARG A 80 22.89 12.50 8.41
CA ARG A 80 21.86 13.42 7.89
C ARG A 80 20.50 12.75 7.67
N VAL A 81 20.32 11.53 8.17
CA VAL A 81 19.07 10.79 8.13
C VAL A 81 18.51 10.72 9.55
N ASP A 82 17.32 11.29 9.76
CA ASP A 82 16.64 11.16 11.04
C ASP A 82 15.90 9.80 11.16
N LYS A 83 15.56 9.39 12.39
CA LYS A 83 14.88 8.10 12.64
C LYS A 83 13.53 7.99 11.93
N LYS A 84 12.80 9.09 11.74
CA LYS A 84 11.48 9.07 11.08
C LYS A 84 11.66 8.85 9.57
N GLN A 85 12.60 9.55 8.96
CA GLN A 85 13.03 9.39 7.57
C GLN A 85 13.54 7.97 7.30
N GLU A 86 14.41 7.45 8.16
CA GLU A 86 14.92 6.08 8.07
C GLU A 86 13.77 5.07 8.11
N ASN A 87 12.91 5.14 9.13
CA ASN A 87 11.77 4.23 9.27
C ASN A 87 10.82 4.30 8.06
N ASN A 88 10.55 5.50 7.55
CA ASN A 88 9.70 5.67 6.37
C ASN A 88 10.36 5.07 5.13
N LYS A 89 11.63 5.37 4.86
CA LYS A 89 12.35 4.83 3.71
C LYS A 89 12.45 3.30 3.76
N ILE A 90 12.68 2.71 4.94
CA ILE A 90 12.68 1.25 5.13
C ILE A 90 11.29 0.65 4.82
N LYS A 91 10.21 1.30 5.27
CA LYS A 91 8.84 0.86 4.94
C LYS A 91 8.60 0.91 3.43
N ASP A 92 8.92 2.04 2.80
CA ASP A 92 8.73 2.25 1.36
C ASP A 92 9.53 1.23 0.55
N TYR A 93 10.77 0.95 0.95
CA TYR A 93 11.59 -0.07 0.31
C TYR A 93 10.99 -1.48 0.44
N ARG A 94 10.50 -1.86 1.62
CA ARG A 94 9.83 -3.16 1.80
C ARG A 94 8.57 -3.29 0.93
N LEU A 95 7.79 -2.21 0.82
CA LEU A 95 6.62 -2.16 -0.05
C LEU A 95 7.02 -2.31 -1.52
N ASN A 96 8.08 -1.63 -1.95
CA ASN A 96 8.58 -1.74 -3.32
C ASN A 96 9.18 -3.11 -3.64
N GLN A 97 9.90 -3.74 -2.70
CA GLN A 97 10.39 -5.11 -2.86
C GLN A 97 9.23 -6.11 -3.01
N ARG A 98 8.12 -5.88 -2.29
CA ARG A 98 6.89 -6.66 -2.49
C ARG A 98 6.28 -6.38 -3.86
N ALA A 99 6.25 -5.12 -4.29
CA ALA A 99 5.73 -4.73 -5.60
C ALA A 99 6.55 -5.30 -6.75
N GLU A 100 7.87 -5.36 -6.63
CA GLU A 100 8.71 -6.03 -7.62
C GLU A 100 8.41 -7.53 -7.71
N LYS A 101 8.20 -8.21 -6.58
CA LYS A 101 7.75 -9.61 -6.59
C LYS A 101 6.38 -9.77 -7.26
N MET A 102 5.46 -8.83 -7.03
CA MET A 102 4.18 -8.79 -7.74
C MET A 102 4.37 -8.59 -9.25
N LEU A 103 5.31 -7.73 -9.65
CA LEU A 103 5.65 -7.49 -11.05
C LEU A 103 6.29 -8.72 -11.70
N GLN A 104 7.15 -9.44 -10.97
CA GLN A 104 7.69 -10.73 -11.42
C GLN A 104 6.56 -11.72 -11.70
N ILE A 105 5.60 -11.87 -10.78
CA ILE A 105 4.46 -12.78 -10.96
C ILE A 105 3.61 -12.35 -12.17
N ALA A 106 3.42 -11.04 -12.39
CA ALA A 106 2.74 -10.51 -13.59
C ALA A 106 3.48 -10.88 -14.87
N ALA A 107 4.80 -10.72 -14.87
CA ALA A 107 5.66 -11.05 -15.99
C ALA A 107 5.59 -12.55 -16.30
N ASP A 108 5.70 -13.40 -15.29
CA ASP A 108 5.65 -14.86 -15.41
C ASP A 108 4.31 -15.33 -15.99
N ALA A 109 3.19 -14.75 -15.54
CA ALA A 109 1.85 -15.03 -16.08
C ALA A 109 1.73 -14.67 -17.57
N MET A 110 2.53 -13.71 -18.04
CA MET A 110 2.62 -13.28 -19.43
C MET A 110 3.77 -13.93 -20.20
N LYS A 111 4.50 -14.88 -19.60
CA LYS A 111 5.72 -15.51 -20.15
C LYS A 111 6.81 -14.48 -20.53
N LYS A 112 6.98 -13.46 -19.69
CA LYS A 112 7.99 -12.40 -19.85
C LYS A 112 9.00 -12.44 -18.70
N THR A 113 10.21 -11.97 -18.97
CA THR A 113 11.23 -11.78 -17.94
C THR A 113 10.94 -10.52 -17.11
N LEU A 114 11.52 -10.44 -15.90
CA LEU A 114 11.41 -9.25 -15.06
C LEU A 114 11.95 -8.00 -15.75
N ASP A 115 13.06 -8.13 -16.47
CA ASP A 115 13.68 -7.00 -17.19
C ASP A 115 12.74 -6.44 -18.25
N LYS A 116 12.08 -7.32 -19.02
CA LYS A 116 11.07 -6.91 -19.99
C LYS A 116 9.84 -6.28 -19.33
N ALA A 117 9.44 -6.76 -18.15
CA ALA A 117 8.38 -6.14 -17.36
C ALA A 117 8.76 -4.73 -16.87
N TYR A 118 10.01 -4.51 -16.48
CA TYR A 118 10.51 -3.17 -16.14
C TYR A 118 10.48 -2.23 -17.35
N GLU A 119 10.93 -2.68 -18.51
CA GLU A 119 10.91 -1.90 -19.75
C GLU A 119 9.50 -1.53 -20.19
N GLU A 120 8.56 -2.48 -20.13
CA GLU A 120 7.20 -2.26 -20.63
C GLU A 120 6.29 -1.52 -19.64
N VAL A 121 6.49 -1.67 -18.34
CA VAL A 121 5.59 -1.06 -17.33
C VAL A 121 6.30 -0.57 -16.07
N GLY A 122 7.34 -1.27 -15.58
CA GLY A 122 7.94 -0.95 -14.29
C GLY A 122 8.49 0.47 -14.19
N TYR A 123 9.27 0.93 -15.18
CA TYR A 123 9.81 2.29 -15.19
C TYR A 123 8.72 3.36 -15.36
N VAL A 124 7.74 3.10 -16.22
CA VAL A 124 6.57 3.98 -16.41
C VAL A 124 5.81 4.18 -15.10
N LEU A 125 5.67 3.10 -14.30
CA LEU A 125 5.01 3.18 -12.99
C LEU A 125 5.80 4.02 -11.99
N GLN A 126 7.12 3.85 -11.94
CA GLN A 126 7.99 4.60 -11.04
C GLN A 126 8.02 6.09 -11.40
N GLU A 127 8.15 6.42 -12.69
CA GLU A 127 8.28 7.80 -13.17
C GLU A 127 6.96 8.57 -13.06
N ASN A 128 5.83 7.97 -13.41
CA ASN A 128 4.54 8.67 -13.42
C ASN A 128 3.79 8.63 -12.08
N PHE A 129 4.02 7.61 -11.26
CA PHE A 129 3.26 7.38 -10.01
C PHE A 129 4.16 7.25 -8.78
N GLY A 130 5.46 7.51 -8.92
CA GLY A 130 6.44 7.57 -7.85
C GLY A 130 7.02 6.23 -7.42
N SER A 131 6.27 5.12 -7.54
CA SER A 131 6.77 3.80 -7.18
C SER A 131 5.98 2.66 -7.84
N LEU A 132 6.59 1.47 -7.91
CA LEU A 132 5.89 0.26 -8.35
C LEU A 132 4.65 0.00 -7.49
N TYR A 133 4.78 0.13 -6.16
CA TYR A 133 3.69 -0.15 -5.23
C TYR A 133 2.48 0.77 -5.43
N GLU A 134 2.71 2.07 -5.61
CA GLU A 134 1.62 3.02 -5.92
C GLU A 134 0.99 2.72 -7.28
N GLY A 135 1.78 2.26 -8.25
CA GLY A 135 1.28 1.71 -9.52
C GLY A 135 0.28 0.56 -9.35
N PHE A 136 0.64 -0.45 -8.55
CA PHE A 136 -0.27 -1.56 -8.22
C PHE A 136 -1.52 -1.07 -7.47
N LYS A 137 -1.38 -0.14 -6.54
CA LYS A 137 -2.53 0.43 -5.82
C LYS A 137 -3.46 1.20 -6.75
N LEU A 138 -2.91 1.95 -7.71
CA LEU A 138 -3.70 2.64 -8.74
C LEU A 138 -4.44 1.66 -9.66
N SER A 139 -3.87 0.49 -9.94
CA SER A 139 -4.58 -0.55 -10.71
C SER A 139 -5.84 -1.06 -10.01
N LEU A 140 -5.95 -0.91 -8.68
CA LEU A 140 -7.17 -1.21 -7.91
C LEU A 140 -8.15 -0.04 -7.90
N SER A 141 -7.65 1.18 -7.70
CA SER A 141 -8.52 2.34 -7.46
C SER A 141 -8.91 3.11 -8.73
N ASN A 142 -8.00 3.24 -9.70
CA ASN A 142 -8.22 3.96 -10.95
C ASN A 142 -7.36 3.37 -12.08
N PRO A 143 -7.74 2.20 -12.64
CA PRO A 143 -7.00 1.55 -13.72
C PRO A 143 -6.96 2.40 -15.01
N GLN A 144 -7.93 3.28 -15.22
CA GLN A 144 -8.02 4.11 -16.42
C GLN A 144 -6.84 5.08 -16.54
N LEU A 145 -6.43 5.67 -15.42
CA LEU A 145 -5.26 6.56 -15.37
C LEU A 145 -3.97 5.85 -15.81
N LEU A 146 -3.84 4.54 -15.55
CA LEU A 146 -2.69 3.76 -16.02
C LEU A 146 -2.68 3.66 -17.55
N LYS A 147 -3.84 3.41 -18.16
CA LYS A 147 -4.00 3.34 -19.62
C LYS A 147 -3.66 4.70 -20.28
N GLU A 148 -4.14 5.80 -19.70
CA GLU A 148 -3.86 7.16 -20.17
C GLU A 148 -2.36 7.51 -20.14
N ARG A 149 -1.60 6.93 -19.22
CA ARG A 149 -0.14 7.08 -19.11
C ARG A 149 0.64 6.11 -20.01
N GLY A 150 -0.04 5.48 -20.97
CA GLY A 150 0.58 4.63 -21.99
C GLY A 150 0.84 3.19 -21.56
N ILE A 151 0.30 2.75 -20.42
CA ILE A 151 0.44 1.35 -19.97
C ILE A 151 -0.54 0.48 -20.77
N PRO A 152 -0.07 -0.58 -21.46
CA PRO A 152 -0.95 -1.45 -22.23
C PRO A 152 -2.05 -2.09 -21.37
N GLU A 153 -3.25 -2.22 -21.93
CA GLU A 153 -4.42 -2.78 -21.23
C GLU A 153 -4.13 -4.15 -20.60
N LYS A 154 -3.43 -5.02 -21.33
CA LYS A 154 -3.02 -6.34 -20.82
C LYS A 154 -2.20 -6.24 -19.52
N TRP A 155 -1.33 -5.24 -19.41
CA TRP A 155 -0.58 -5.01 -18.18
C TRP A 155 -1.47 -4.49 -17.07
N VAL A 156 -2.36 -3.54 -17.37
CA VAL A 156 -3.31 -2.99 -16.38
C VAL A 156 -4.15 -4.11 -15.76
N ASP A 157 -4.66 -5.03 -16.58
CA ASP A 157 -5.46 -6.17 -16.10
C ASP A 157 -4.63 -7.12 -15.22
N GLN A 158 -3.39 -7.43 -15.61
CA GLN A 158 -2.51 -8.30 -14.82
C GLN A 158 -2.09 -7.65 -13.50
N LEU A 159 -1.74 -6.36 -13.51
CA LEU A 159 -1.41 -5.60 -12.30
C LEU A 159 -2.58 -5.61 -11.33
N LYS A 160 -3.79 -5.35 -11.83
CA LYS A 160 -5.03 -5.35 -11.04
C LYS A 160 -5.28 -6.73 -10.43
N MET A 161 -5.25 -7.79 -11.23
CA MET A 161 -5.50 -9.16 -10.76
C MET A 161 -4.52 -9.55 -9.63
N ILE A 162 -3.24 -9.21 -9.75
CA ILE A 162 -2.24 -9.55 -8.72
C ILE A 162 -2.40 -8.65 -7.49
N ALA A 163 -2.70 -7.37 -7.69
CA ALA A 163 -2.97 -6.44 -6.61
C ALA A 163 -4.17 -6.91 -5.78
N GLU A 164 -5.26 -7.37 -6.39
CA GLU A 164 -6.47 -7.85 -5.69
C GLU A 164 -6.17 -9.06 -4.80
N LYS A 165 -5.31 -9.98 -5.27
CA LYS A 165 -4.93 -11.19 -4.52
C LYS A 165 -3.92 -10.91 -3.43
N THR A 166 -3.06 -9.93 -3.63
CA THR A 166 -1.86 -9.72 -2.80
C THR A 166 -2.03 -8.56 -1.83
N ILE A 167 -2.57 -7.43 -2.27
CA ILE A 167 -2.73 -6.23 -1.46
C ILE A 167 -4.03 -6.39 -0.67
N ILE A 168 -3.88 -6.65 0.63
CA ILE A 168 -5.01 -6.69 1.57
C ILE A 168 -5.59 -5.27 1.64
N GLN A 169 -6.65 -5.03 0.88
CA GLN A 169 -7.50 -3.87 1.10
C GLN A 169 -8.17 -4.06 2.46
N LYS A 170 -7.88 -3.16 3.41
CA LYS A 170 -8.51 -3.22 4.73
C LYS A 170 -10.02 -3.11 4.54
N GLU A 171 -10.74 -4.19 4.83
CA GLU A 171 -12.19 -4.14 4.99
C GLU A 171 -12.51 -3.40 6.29
N PHE A 172 -13.37 -2.39 6.17
CA PHE A 172 -14.01 -1.72 7.28
C PHE A 172 -15.40 -2.33 7.43
N GLU A 173 -15.71 -2.80 8.64
CA GLU A 173 -17.03 -3.34 8.98
C GLU A 173 -17.78 -2.30 9.81
N PHE A 174 -18.88 -1.78 9.26
CA PHE A 174 -19.83 -0.95 9.99
C PHE A 174 -20.95 -1.84 10.53
N ARG A 175 -21.48 -1.49 11.71
CA ARG A 175 -22.51 -2.26 12.39
C ARG A 175 -23.63 -1.36 12.88
N ALA A 176 -24.85 -1.85 12.78
CA ALA A 176 -26.02 -1.20 13.37
C ALA A 176 -26.95 -2.25 13.98
N ARG A 177 -27.69 -1.85 15.02
CA ARG A 177 -28.87 -2.60 15.47
C ARG A 177 -30.06 -2.11 14.65
N LEU A 178 -30.72 -3.01 13.95
CA LEU A 178 -31.98 -2.77 13.28
C LEU A 178 -33.09 -3.37 14.15
N HIS A 179 -34.06 -2.55 14.48
CA HIS A 179 -35.23 -2.99 15.20
C HIS A 179 -36.42 -3.01 14.25
N ILE A 180 -37.14 -4.13 14.22
CA ILE A 180 -38.27 -4.34 13.33
C ILE A 180 -39.46 -4.77 14.16
N LYS A 181 -40.55 -4.01 14.10
CA LYS A 181 -41.84 -4.37 14.71
C LYS A 181 -42.94 -4.23 13.68
N THR A 182 -43.88 -5.17 13.69
CA THR A 182 -45.08 -5.09 12.86
C THR A 182 -46.25 -5.72 13.61
N TYR A 183 -47.41 -5.07 13.51
CA TYR A 183 -48.68 -5.55 14.08
C TYR A 183 -49.63 -6.04 12.98
N LYS A 184 -49.16 -6.10 11.72
CA LYS A 184 -49.95 -6.61 10.60
C LYS A 184 -50.00 -8.14 10.61
N GLU A 185 -51.06 -8.68 10.01
CA GLU A 185 -51.17 -10.12 9.77
C GLU A 185 -49.98 -10.63 8.95
N GLY A 186 -49.50 -11.85 9.26
CA GLY A 186 -48.33 -12.40 8.58
C GLY A 186 -47.01 -11.71 8.91
N GLY A 187 -46.90 -11.03 10.06
CA GLY A 187 -45.71 -10.24 10.46
C GLY A 187 -44.36 -10.95 10.29
N VAL A 188 -44.28 -12.26 10.54
CA VAL A 188 -43.06 -13.05 10.30
C VAL A 188 -42.61 -13.01 8.83
N ASN A 189 -43.55 -13.07 7.88
CA ASN A 189 -43.25 -12.99 6.45
C ASN A 189 -42.77 -11.59 6.07
N ILE A 190 -43.39 -10.54 6.61
CA ILE A 190 -42.98 -9.14 6.42
C ILE A 190 -41.54 -8.95 6.90
N ILE A 191 -41.21 -9.43 8.10
CA ILE A 191 -39.85 -9.32 8.66
C ILE A 191 -38.84 -10.10 7.80
N LYS A 192 -39.20 -11.30 7.35
CA LYS A 192 -38.34 -12.10 6.44
C LYS A 192 -38.08 -11.38 5.13
N GLU A 193 -39.10 -10.72 4.56
CA GLU A 193 -38.97 -9.95 3.32
C GLU A 193 -38.05 -8.73 3.49
N ILE A 194 -38.21 -7.98 4.59
CA ILE A 194 -37.33 -6.85 4.93
C ILE A 194 -35.88 -7.33 5.05
N ALA A 195 -35.64 -8.42 5.79
CA ALA A 195 -34.30 -8.99 5.95
C ALA A 195 -33.72 -9.51 4.61
N ALA A 196 -34.55 -10.11 3.76
CA ALA A 196 -34.14 -10.57 2.43
C ALA A 196 -33.76 -9.39 1.51
N ASN A 197 -34.52 -8.30 1.54
CA ASN A 197 -34.24 -7.10 0.77
C ASN A 197 -32.94 -6.43 1.24
N ALA A 198 -32.73 -6.32 2.56
CA ALA A 198 -31.48 -5.83 3.12
C ALA A 198 -30.26 -6.66 2.65
N ARG A 199 -30.38 -7.99 2.62
CA ARG A 199 -29.33 -8.89 2.11
C ARG A 199 -29.06 -8.69 0.62
N LYS A 200 -30.09 -8.48 -0.20
CA LYS A 200 -29.94 -8.15 -1.63
C LYS A 200 -29.20 -6.82 -1.84
N SER A 201 -29.31 -5.89 -0.89
CA SER A 201 -28.57 -4.62 -0.89
C SER A 201 -27.14 -4.73 -0.36
N GLY A 202 -26.64 -5.94 -0.08
CA GLY A 202 -25.26 -6.18 0.35
C GLY A 202 -25.03 -6.14 1.86
N LEU A 203 -26.09 -6.19 2.67
CA LEU A 203 -26.00 -6.18 4.13
C LEU A 203 -26.05 -7.59 4.72
N ASP A 204 -25.20 -7.89 5.70
CA ASP A 204 -25.33 -9.12 6.51
C ASP A 204 -26.29 -8.84 7.66
N VAL A 205 -27.45 -9.52 7.66
CA VAL A 205 -28.50 -9.38 8.67
C VAL A 205 -28.61 -10.65 9.50
N ARG A 206 -28.40 -10.52 10.81
CA ARG A 206 -28.48 -11.61 11.80
C ARG A 206 -29.50 -11.28 12.88
N TYR A 207 -30.33 -12.24 13.24
CA TYR A 207 -31.23 -12.10 14.39
C TYR A 207 -30.43 -12.12 15.70
N ILE A 208 -30.74 -11.21 16.62
CA ILE A 208 -30.18 -11.19 17.97
C ILE A 208 -31.23 -11.70 18.95
N ALA A 209 -32.32 -10.95 19.09
CA ALA A 209 -33.45 -11.19 19.97
C ALA A 209 -34.66 -10.43 19.42
N ALA A 210 -35.89 -10.65 19.89
CA ALA A 210 -36.99 -9.80 19.48
C ALA A 210 -36.89 -8.43 20.20
N PRO A 211 -37.05 -7.28 19.51
CA PRO A 211 -37.27 -7.04 18.07
C PRO A 211 -35.98 -6.68 17.29
N GLU A 212 -34.81 -7.08 17.80
CA GLU A 212 -33.45 -6.69 17.40
C GLU A 212 -32.75 -7.62 16.38
N TYR A 213 -32.13 -6.99 15.39
CA TYR A 213 -31.31 -7.61 14.36
C TYR A 213 -29.96 -6.87 14.27
N LEU A 214 -28.86 -7.62 14.17
CA LEU A 214 -27.56 -7.07 13.84
C LEU A 214 -27.45 -6.93 12.33
N VAL A 215 -27.18 -5.72 11.87
CA VAL A 215 -26.87 -5.43 10.47
C VAL A 215 -25.40 -5.07 10.37
N LYS A 216 -24.68 -5.72 9.46
CA LYS A 216 -23.29 -5.43 9.16
C LYS A 216 -23.13 -5.04 7.70
N PHE A 217 -22.25 -4.08 7.46
CA PHE A 217 -21.84 -3.67 6.13
C PHE A 217 -20.32 -3.66 6.06
N LYS A 218 -19.76 -4.31 5.04
CA LYS A 218 -18.33 -4.35 4.81
C LYS A 218 -17.99 -3.55 3.56
N THR A 219 -16.99 -2.69 3.68
CA THR A 219 -16.52 -1.88 2.55
C THR A 219 -15.03 -1.63 2.67
N MET A 220 -14.38 -1.40 1.54
CA MET A 220 -12.96 -1.01 1.49
C MET A 220 -12.76 0.50 1.66
N ASN A 221 -13.84 1.28 1.60
CA ASN A 221 -13.79 2.74 1.66
C ASN A 221 -14.19 3.26 3.04
N ALA A 222 -13.22 3.41 3.94
CA ALA A 222 -13.47 3.94 5.30
C ALA A 222 -14.17 5.30 5.29
N LYS A 223 -13.77 6.20 4.37
CA LYS A 223 -14.24 7.59 4.34
C LYS A 223 -15.69 7.71 3.91
N LYS A 224 -16.12 6.90 2.94
CA LYS A 224 -17.49 6.91 2.42
C LYS A 224 -18.38 5.84 3.05
N GLY A 225 -17.79 4.86 3.73
CA GLY A 225 -18.47 3.66 4.18
C GLY A 225 -19.58 3.91 5.19
N GLU A 226 -19.41 4.87 6.10
CA GLU A 226 -20.45 5.23 7.07
C GLU A 226 -21.68 5.83 6.38
N ARG A 227 -21.45 6.73 5.40
CA ARG A 227 -22.52 7.33 4.60
C ARG A 227 -23.23 6.29 3.74
N GLU A 228 -22.46 5.46 3.04
CA GLU A 228 -23.00 4.38 2.22
C GLU A 228 -23.82 3.40 3.06
N PHE A 229 -23.33 3.03 4.24
CA PHE A 229 -24.06 2.17 5.17
C PHE A 229 -25.37 2.80 5.63
N THR A 230 -25.34 4.09 5.97
CA THR A 230 -26.55 4.84 6.38
C THR A 230 -27.58 4.90 5.25
N ASP A 231 -27.13 5.18 4.02
CA ASP A 231 -27.99 5.21 2.83
C ASP A 231 -28.61 3.84 2.53
N LEU A 232 -27.89 2.74 2.81
CA LEU A 232 -28.40 1.38 2.70
C LEU A 232 -29.44 1.07 3.79
N LEU A 233 -29.20 1.48 5.04
CA LEU A 233 -30.13 1.30 6.16
C LEU A 233 -31.45 2.05 5.93
N GLU A 234 -31.39 3.27 5.40
CA GLU A 234 -32.58 4.05 5.04
C GLU A 234 -33.46 3.36 3.99
N LYS A 235 -32.86 2.63 3.04
CA LYS A 235 -33.58 1.86 2.02
C LYS A 235 -34.29 0.62 2.56
N ILE A 236 -33.97 0.17 3.78
CA ILE A 236 -34.61 -1.00 4.42
C ILE A 236 -35.99 -0.63 4.99
N LYS A 237 -36.27 0.66 5.20
CA LYS A 237 -37.54 1.11 5.77
C LYS A 237 -38.72 0.59 4.95
N SER A 238 -39.67 -0.04 5.64
CA SER A 238 -40.91 -0.55 5.05
C SER A 238 -42.11 0.23 5.58
N LYS A 239 -43.15 0.38 4.75
CA LYS A 239 -44.45 0.93 5.20
C LYS A 239 -45.24 -0.06 6.06
N ASP A 240 -44.85 -1.34 6.03
CA ASP A 240 -45.55 -2.44 6.68
C ASP A 240 -44.94 -2.83 8.03
N ALA A 241 -43.86 -2.18 8.44
CA ALA A 241 -43.20 -2.39 9.72
C ALA A 241 -42.57 -1.09 10.25
N GLU A 242 -42.68 -0.88 11.55
CA GLU A 242 -41.88 0.11 12.26
C GLU A 242 -40.42 -0.34 12.26
N THR A 243 -39.56 0.47 11.66
CA THR A 243 -38.13 0.19 11.52
C THR A 243 -37.32 1.34 12.06
N TYR A 244 -36.42 1.06 13.01
CA TYR A 244 -35.43 2.01 13.49
C TYR A 244 -34.05 1.38 13.56
N PHE A 245 -33.01 2.18 13.40
CA PHE A 245 -31.64 1.72 13.45
C PHE A 245 -30.80 2.54 14.41
N GLU A 246 -29.88 1.86 15.11
CA GLU A 246 -28.91 2.46 16.02
C GLU A 246 -27.51 2.06 15.57
N MET A 247 -26.68 3.05 15.24
CA MET A 247 -25.30 2.83 14.82
C MET A 247 -24.46 2.36 16.01
N ILE A 248 -23.74 1.24 15.84
CA ILE A 248 -22.80 0.75 16.84
C ILE A 248 -21.45 1.41 16.56
N LYS A 249 -21.11 2.43 17.34
CA LYS A 249 -19.79 3.07 17.25
C LYS A 249 -18.70 2.07 17.64
N GLN A 250 -17.66 1.97 16.79
CA GLN A 250 -16.45 1.21 17.08
C GLN A 250 -15.52 2.00 18.00
#